data_AF-T1GJ03-F1
#
_entry.id   AF-T1GJ03-F1
#
_cell.length_a   1.000
_cell.length_b   1.000
_cell.length_c   1.000
_cell.angle_alpha   90.00
_cell.angle_beta   90.00
_cell.angle_gamma   90.00
#
_symmetry.space_group_name_H-M   'P 1'
#
loop_
_entity.id
_entity.type
_entity.pdbx_description
1 polymer ?
#
loop_
_entity_poly.entity_id
_entity_poly.type
_entity_poly.pdbx_seq_one_letter_code
_entity_poly.pdbx_strand_id
1 'polypeptide(L)'
;MRSPVKFENIIFEEKSLHVPELDEIVQVLQSALSRNFQEVTVEIVDCPNLTAEPYSLVCEGLNGSLTLMELGGFATLLPLEDKGKVYDIVETSRKIMKGKDLAIIGTGAGPVSLEKSNCEIILNMNIPLKGNLENKSIAIRINEDDEISLDPINDQQIFSYLVNIFLCEGKSGKVKFEMSAPLNAVGTLFSIPNIENKD
;
A
#
# COMPACT_ATOMS: atom_id res chain seq x y z
N MET A 1 10.65 -4.70 24.63
CA MET A 1 10.35 -4.81 23.19
C MET A 1 8.90 -5.29 23.09
N ARG A 2 8.03 -4.57 22.38
CA ARG A 2 6.62 -4.96 22.23
C ARG A 2 6.57 -6.21 21.34
N SER A 3 5.80 -7.22 21.73
CA SER A 3 5.67 -8.46 20.95
C SER A 3 4.46 -8.36 20.02
N PRO A 4 4.53 -8.87 18.78
CA PRO A 4 3.40 -8.88 17.88
C PRO A 4 2.27 -9.75 18.41
N VAL A 5 1.04 -9.34 18.12
CA VAL A 5 -0.15 -10.18 18.33
C VAL A 5 -0.01 -11.41 17.45
N LYS A 6 -0.08 -12.60 18.06
CA LYS A 6 -0.07 -13.86 17.31
C LYS A 6 -1.25 -13.88 16.35
N PHE A 7 -1.04 -14.34 15.12
CA PHE A 7 -2.08 -14.35 14.09
C PHE A 7 -3.37 -15.06 14.54
N GLU A 8 -3.25 -16.19 15.25
CA GLU A 8 -4.41 -16.93 15.78
C GLU A 8 -5.28 -16.13 16.76
N ASN A 9 -4.75 -15.03 17.30
CA ASN A 9 -5.47 -14.10 18.17
C ASN A 9 -5.94 -12.84 17.43
N ILE A 10 -5.64 -12.71 16.13
CA ILE A 10 -6.13 -11.61 15.30
C ILE A 10 -7.58 -11.91 14.95
N ILE A 11 -8.46 -10.99 15.34
CA ILE A 11 -9.86 -10.97 14.89
C ILE A 11 -9.87 -10.22 13.56
N PHE A 12 -10.35 -10.85 12.50
CA PHE A 12 -10.44 -10.25 11.17
C PHE A 12 -11.78 -10.59 10.50
N GLU A 13 -12.18 -9.73 9.57
CA GLU A 13 -13.29 -9.93 8.65
C GLU A 13 -12.72 -10.10 7.23
N GLU A 14 -13.28 -11.01 6.45
CA GLU A 14 -12.96 -11.16 5.03
C GLU A 14 -14.19 -10.77 4.21
N LYS A 15 -14.00 -9.87 3.25
CA LYS A 15 -15.07 -9.38 2.38
C LYS A 15 -14.63 -9.43 0.92
N SER A 16 -15.39 -10.15 0.10
CA SER A 16 -15.21 -10.10 -1.34
C SER A 16 -15.63 -8.72 -1.86
N LEU A 17 -14.71 -8.07 -2.56
CA LEU A 17 -14.99 -6.80 -3.23
C LEU A 17 -15.67 -7.07 -4.58
N HIS A 18 -16.54 -6.16 -4.99
CA HIS A 18 -17.03 -6.14 -6.36
C HIS A 18 -15.86 -5.85 -7.31
N VAL A 19 -15.74 -6.63 -8.37
CA VAL A 19 -14.70 -6.46 -9.39
C VAL A 19 -15.40 -6.15 -10.72
N PRO A 20 -15.60 -4.87 -11.05
CA PRO A 20 -16.20 -4.49 -12.32
C PRO A 20 -15.31 -4.86 -13.51
N GLU A 21 -15.91 -4.91 -14.70
CA GLU A 21 -15.17 -5.05 -15.94
C GLU A 21 -14.27 -3.84 -16.18
N LEU A 22 -13.13 -4.06 -16.84
CA LEU A 22 -12.14 -2.99 -17.03
C LEU A 22 -12.71 -1.79 -17.79
N ASP A 23 -13.51 -2.04 -18.82
CA ASP A 23 -14.13 -0.99 -19.64
C ASP A 23 -15.09 -0.12 -18.81
N GLU A 24 -15.78 -0.72 -17.82
CA GLU A 24 -16.64 0.04 -16.91
C GLU A 24 -15.81 0.97 -16.03
N ILE A 25 -14.72 0.47 -15.45
CA ILE A 25 -13.85 1.28 -14.60
C ILE A 25 -13.20 2.41 -15.42
N VAL A 26 -12.77 2.16 -16.66
CA VAL A 26 -12.25 3.21 -17.57
C VAL A 26 -13.30 4.31 -17.73
N GLN A 27 -14.54 3.95 -18.06
CA GLN A 27 -15.60 4.91 -18.29
C GLN A 27 -15.91 5.76 -17.05
N VAL A 28 -15.98 5.11 -15.88
CA VAL A 28 -16.25 5.78 -14.60
C VAL A 28 -15.10 6.74 -14.24
N LEU A 29 -13.85 6.27 -14.28
CA LEU A 29 -12.68 7.08 -13.96
C LEU A 29 -12.53 8.25 -14.93
N GLN A 30 -12.62 8.00 -16.24
CA GLN A 30 -12.56 9.05 -17.27
C GLN A 30 -13.62 10.13 -16.99
N SER A 31 -14.87 9.73 -16.74
CA SER A 31 -15.96 10.67 -16.45
C SER A 31 -15.73 11.48 -15.18
N ALA A 32 -15.28 10.84 -14.09
CA ALA A 32 -15.08 11.51 -12.79
C ALA A 32 -13.89 12.48 -12.82
N LEU A 33 -12.78 12.05 -13.42
CA LEU A 33 -11.55 12.83 -13.48
C LEU A 33 -11.65 14.01 -14.45
N SER A 34 -12.31 13.85 -15.60
CA SER A 34 -12.53 14.96 -16.55
C SER A 34 -13.36 16.11 -15.99
N ARG A 35 -14.03 15.94 -14.83
CA ARG A 35 -14.70 17.04 -14.12
C ARG A 35 -13.74 17.90 -13.31
N ASN A 36 -12.54 17.39 -13.00
CA ASN A 36 -11.60 17.98 -12.06
C ASN A 36 -10.28 18.43 -12.71
N PHE A 37 -9.94 17.83 -13.86
CA PHE A 37 -8.70 18.09 -14.59
C PHE A 37 -9.00 18.46 -16.04
N GLN A 38 -8.20 19.39 -16.59
CA GLN A 38 -8.40 19.92 -17.94
C GLN A 38 -8.15 18.86 -19.03
N GLU A 39 -7.12 18.05 -18.85
CA GLU A 39 -6.74 16.97 -19.75
C GLU A 39 -6.65 15.69 -18.93
N VAL A 40 -7.42 14.68 -19.32
CA VAL A 40 -7.44 13.36 -18.70
C VAL A 40 -7.59 12.33 -19.80
N THR A 41 -6.72 11.34 -19.77
CA THR A 41 -6.88 10.11 -20.53
C THR A 41 -6.83 8.94 -19.55
N VAL A 42 -7.74 7.99 -19.72
CA VAL A 42 -7.81 6.74 -18.97
C VAL A 42 -7.88 5.60 -19.98
N GLU A 43 -6.85 4.75 -20.01
CA GLU A 43 -6.75 3.63 -20.96
C GLU A 43 -6.32 2.34 -20.28
N ILE A 44 -6.75 1.21 -20.86
CA ILE A 44 -6.27 -0.12 -20.47
C ILE A 44 -4.98 -0.38 -21.22
N VAL A 45 -3.86 -0.41 -20.49
CA VAL A 45 -2.53 -0.67 -21.04
C VAL A 45 -1.91 -1.93 -20.45
N ASP A 46 -0.87 -2.43 -21.09
CA ASP A 46 -0.01 -3.42 -20.46
C ASP A 46 0.78 -2.74 -19.32
N CYS A 47 0.96 -3.44 -18.20
CA CYS A 47 1.74 -2.90 -17.09
C CYS A 47 3.16 -2.60 -17.57
N PRO A 48 3.67 -1.36 -17.39
CA PRO A 48 5.08 -1.12 -17.57
C PRO A 48 5.86 -1.95 -16.53
N ASN A 49 7.12 -2.23 -16.80
CA ASN A 49 7.96 -2.88 -15.80
C ASN A 49 8.16 -1.94 -14.60
N LEU A 50 7.50 -2.25 -13.48
CA LEU A 50 7.51 -1.40 -12.29
C LEU A 50 8.81 -1.48 -11.49
N THR A 51 9.74 -2.38 -11.85
CA THR A 51 11.10 -2.36 -11.29
C THR A 51 11.97 -1.25 -11.87
N ALA A 52 11.58 -0.69 -13.02
CA ALA A 52 12.30 0.39 -13.67
C ALA A 52 11.88 1.76 -13.11
N GLU A 53 12.74 2.76 -13.32
CA GLU A 53 12.40 4.16 -13.09
C GLU A 53 11.17 4.56 -13.94
N PRO A 54 10.25 5.40 -13.41
CA PRO A 54 10.31 6.12 -12.13
C PRO A 54 9.70 5.38 -10.92
N TYR A 55 9.32 4.10 -11.09
CA TYR A 55 8.53 3.38 -10.08
C TYR A 55 9.39 2.71 -9.01
N SER A 56 10.49 2.07 -9.44
CA SER A 56 11.49 1.44 -8.58
C SER A 56 10.89 0.48 -7.51
N LEU A 57 9.79 -0.21 -7.88
CA LEU A 57 9.18 -1.26 -7.07
C LEU A 57 10.04 -2.53 -7.06
N VAL A 58 9.80 -3.38 -6.07
CA VAL A 58 10.44 -4.70 -5.92
C VAL A 58 9.86 -5.79 -6.84
N CYS A 59 8.81 -5.49 -7.61
CA CYS A 59 8.15 -6.42 -8.51
C CYS A 59 7.84 -5.78 -9.86
N GLU A 60 7.76 -6.60 -10.91
CA GLU A 60 7.59 -6.12 -12.30
C GLU A 60 6.18 -5.60 -12.58
N GLY A 61 5.17 -6.08 -11.84
CA GLY A 61 3.79 -5.64 -11.99
C GLY A 61 2.98 -5.83 -10.72
N LEU A 62 1.67 -5.55 -10.83
CA LEU A 62 0.72 -5.59 -9.71
C LEU A 62 -0.30 -6.74 -9.84
N ASN A 63 -0.08 -7.69 -10.75
CA ASN A 63 -1.05 -8.76 -11.00
C ASN A 63 -0.89 -9.96 -10.06
N GLY A 64 -1.93 -10.79 -10.07
CA GLY A 64 -2.06 -11.98 -9.23
C GLY A 64 -3.32 -11.92 -8.39
N SER A 65 -3.31 -12.67 -7.30
CA SER A 65 -4.41 -12.67 -6.34
C SER A 65 -4.46 -11.35 -5.55
N LEU A 66 -5.19 -10.37 -6.07
CA LEU A 66 -5.25 -9.02 -5.50
C LEU A 66 -6.03 -9.03 -4.19
N THR A 67 -5.42 -8.52 -3.11
CA THR A 67 -6.07 -8.43 -1.80
C THR A 67 -5.71 -7.10 -1.14
N LEU A 68 -6.71 -6.39 -0.61
CA LEU A 68 -6.49 -5.27 0.30
C LEU A 68 -6.51 -5.79 1.73
N MET A 69 -5.53 -5.38 2.52
CA MET A 69 -5.40 -5.74 3.92
C MET A 69 -5.21 -4.48 4.75
N GLU A 70 -6.10 -4.29 5.71
CA GLU A 70 -5.98 -3.25 6.75
C GLU A 70 -5.70 -3.94 8.08
N LEU A 71 -4.65 -3.50 8.77
CA LEU A 71 -4.29 -3.98 10.10
C LEU A 71 -4.38 -2.83 11.08
N GLY A 72 -5.18 -2.99 12.14
CA GLY A 72 -5.36 -1.98 13.15
C GLY A 72 -6.31 -0.86 12.71
N GLY A 73 -5.90 0.40 12.85
CA GLY A 73 -6.69 1.57 12.45
C GLY A 73 -6.50 2.74 13.42
N PHE A 74 -7.07 3.91 13.12
CA PHE A 74 -6.86 5.12 13.93
C PHE A 74 -7.22 4.96 15.42
N ALA A 75 -8.18 4.08 15.74
CA ALA A 75 -8.58 3.79 17.12
C ALA A 75 -7.47 3.13 17.97
N THR A 76 -6.43 2.58 17.35
CA THR A 76 -5.27 2.03 18.07
C THR A 76 -4.22 3.10 18.40
N LEU A 77 -4.32 4.27 17.77
CA LEU A 77 -3.38 5.38 17.92
C LEU A 77 -3.98 6.53 18.74
N LEU A 78 -5.29 6.78 18.61
CA LEU A 78 -5.98 7.93 19.17
C LEU A 78 -7.10 7.51 20.14
N PRO A 79 -7.36 8.31 21.21
CA PRO A 79 -6.62 9.50 21.63
C PRO A 79 -5.31 9.18 22.37
N LEU A 80 -5.15 7.93 22.79
CA LEU A 80 -3.93 7.40 23.40
C LEU A 80 -3.54 6.13 22.67
N GLU A 81 -2.23 5.97 22.45
CA GLU A 81 -1.67 4.81 21.77
C GLU A 81 -1.91 3.50 22.54
N ASP A 82 -2.46 2.48 21.85
CA ASP A 82 -2.50 1.11 22.35
C ASP A 82 -1.21 0.39 21.95
N LYS A 83 -0.27 0.35 22.91
CA LYS A 83 1.04 -0.29 22.72
C LYS A 83 0.97 -1.80 22.49
N GLY A 84 -0.18 -2.43 22.74
CA GLY A 84 -0.42 -3.84 22.46
C GLY A 84 -0.74 -4.13 20.99
N LYS A 85 -1.04 -3.11 20.17
CA LYS A 85 -1.39 -3.25 18.76
C LYS A 85 -0.15 -3.24 17.89
N VAL A 86 0.50 -4.40 17.88
CA VAL A 86 1.71 -4.68 17.12
C VAL A 86 1.46 -5.90 16.24
N TYR A 87 1.85 -5.81 14.97
CA TYR A 87 1.51 -6.79 13.94
C TYR A 87 2.76 -7.20 13.17
N ASP A 88 2.90 -8.50 12.93
CA ASP A 88 3.86 -9.01 11.94
C ASP A 88 3.19 -9.02 10.57
N ILE A 89 3.51 -8.03 9.74
CA ILE A 89 2.83 -7.87 8.44
C ILE A 89 3.23 -8.95 7.45
N VAL A 90 4.43 -9.53 7.58
CA VAL A 90 4.91 -10.59 6.69
C VAL A 90 4.20 -11.90 7.02
N GLU A 91 4.17 -12.28 8.30
CA GLU A 91 3.47 -13.48 8.76
C GLU A 91 1.97 -13.43 8.41
N THR A 92 1.34 -12.28 8.70
CA THR A 92 -0.08 -12.08 8.43
C THR A 92 -0.39 -12.15 6.94
N SER A 93 0.39 -11.46 6.11
CA SER A 93 0.21 -11.48 4.64
C SER A 93 0.42 -12.87 4.05
N ARG A 94 1.39 -13.66 4.55
CA ARG A 94 1.62 -15.03 4.10
C ARG A 94 0.44 -15.94 4.39
N LYS A 95 -0.18 -15.81 5.57
CA LYS A 95 -1.36 -16.59 5.95
C LYS A 95 -2.57 -16.23 5.09
N ILE A 96 -2.76 -14.94 4.78
CA ILE A 96 -3.83 -14.48 3.88
C ILE A 96 -3.62 -14.98 2.45
N MET A 97 -2.40 -14.88 1.92
CA MET A 97 -2.10 -15.24 0.54
C MET A 97 -1.95 -16.75 0.30
N LYS A 98 -2.05 -17.58 1.34
CA LYS A 98 -2.19 -19.06 1.27
C LYS A 98 -1.16 -19.74 0.37
N GLY A 99 0.12 -19.42 0.57
CA GLY A 99 1.21 -20.10 -0.14
C GLY A 99 1.40 -19.65 -1.59
N LYS A 100 1.13 -18.38 -1.88
CA LYS A 100 1.50 -17.70 -3.13
C LYS A 100 2.75 -16.84 -2.95
N ASP A 101 3.38 -16.48 -4.07
CA ASP A 101 4.35 -15.38 -4.09
C ASP A 101 3.67 -14.10 -3.60
N LEU A 102 4.44 -13.24 -2.95
CA LEU A 102 3.90 -12.16 -2.14
C LEU A 102 4.65 -10.86 -2.42
N ALA A 103 3.99 -9.90 -3.05
CA ALA A 103 4.39 -8.51 -3.05
C ALA A 103 3.52 -7.73 -2.05
N ILE A 104 4.16 -6.92 -1.21
CA ILE A 104 3.54 -6.05 -0.20
C ILE A 104 3.86 -4.61 -0.58
N ILE A 105 2.82 -3.85 -0.94
CA ILE A 105 2.90 -2.43 -1.25
C ILE A 105 1.89 -1.70 -0.38
N GLY A 106 2.26 -0.58 0.23
CA GLY A 106 1.35 0.08 1.15
C GLY A 106 1.99 1.14 2.02
N THR A 107 1.30 1.52 3.07
CA THR A 107 1.72 2.58 3.99
C THR A 107 1.08 2.40 5.36
N GLY A 108 1.57 3.14 6.35
CA GLY A 108 1.10 3.05 7.72
C GLY A 108 2.07 3.70 8.70
N ALA A 109 1.86 3.41 9.98
CA ALA A 109 2.77 3.84 11.02
C ALA A 109 4.03 2.98 11.06
N GLY A 110 5.11 3.59 11.57
CA GLY A 110 6.44 3.02 11.65
C GLY A 110 6.57 1.66 12.35
N PRO A 111 7.65 0.91 12.02
CA PRO A 111 7.97 -0.31 12.74
C PRO A 111 8.39 -0.01 14.18
N VAL A 112 8.03 -0.92 15.09
CA VAL A 112 8.29 -0.77 16.54
C VAL A 112 9.79 -0.61 16.86
N SER A 113 10.66 -1.21 16.05
CA SER A 113 12.12 -1.07 16.17
C SER A 113 12.62 0.37 16.06
N LEU A 114 11.84 1.25 15.46
CA LEU A 114 12.19 2.65 15.29
C LEU A 114 11.37 3.59 16.22
N GLU A 115 10.78 3.05 17.31
CA GLU A 115 9.92 3.73 18.29
C GLU A 115 10.53 4.97 18.96
N LYS A 116 11.84 5.22 18.81
CA LYS A 116 12.48 6.45 19.32
C LYS A 116 11.92 7.74 18.70
N SER A 117 11.27 7.64 17.55
CA SER A 117 10.51 8.72 16.93
C SER A 117 9.38 8.13 16.10
N ASN A 118 8.24 8.81 16.07
CA ASN A 118 7.14 8.45 15.17
C ASN A 118 7.62 8.56 13.72
N CYS A 119 7.14 7.66 12.86
CA CYS A 119 7.41 7.76 11.43
C CYS A 119 6.24 7.21 10.63
N GLU A 120 6.16 7.69 9.40
CA GLU A 120 5.35 7.08 8.35
C GLU A 120 6.21 6.08 7.57
N ILE A 121 5.58 5.13 6.89
CA ILE A 121 6.29 4.14 6.08
C ILE A 121 5.74 4.06 4.67
N ILE A 122 6.64 3.78 3.73
CA ILE A 122 6.31 3.32 2.39
C ILE A 122 6.77 1.87 2.30
N LEU A 123 5.82 0.94 2.17
CA LEU A 123 6.08 -0.49 2.06
C LEU A 123 6.34 -0.86 0.60
N ASN A 124 7.42 -1.59 0.39
CA ASN A 124 7.84 -2.11 -0.90
C ASN A 124 8.65 -3.40 -0.66
N MET A 125 7.96 -4.54 -0.50
CA MET A 125 8.60 -5.84 -0.25
C MET A 125 8.17 -6.92 -1.26
N ASN A 126 9.13 -7.71 -1.71
CA ASN A 126 8.91 -8.92 -2.49
C ASN A 126 9.36 -10.14 -1.67
N ILE A 127 8.45 -11.09 -1.48
CA ILE A 127 8.63 -12.26 -0.65
C ILE A 127 8.21 -13.49 -1.45
N PRO A 128 9.10 -14.02 -2.31
CA PRO A 128 8.77 -15.19 -3.12
C PRO A 128 8.64 -16.44 -2.22
N LEU A 129 7.93 -17.47 -2.68
CA LEU A 129 7.84 -18.76 -1.97
C LEU A 129 9.20 -19.46 -1.87
N LYS A 130 10.05 -19.22 -2.86
CA LYS A 130 11.42 -19.73 -2.93
C LYS A 130 12.35 -18.58 -3.26
N GLY A 131 13.43 -18.45 -2.51
CA GLY A 131 14.40 -17.36 -2.66
C GLY A 131 14.41 -16.43 -1.46
N ASN A 132 15.09 -15.31 -1.64
CA ASN A 132 15.29 -14.34 -0.57
C ASN A 132 14.18 -13.28 -0.61
N LEU A 133 13.81 -12.81 0.58
CA LEU A 133 13.00 -11.60 0.75
C LEU A 133 13.81 -10.40 0.25
N GLU A 134 13.19 -9.55 -0.57
CA GLU A 134 13.71 -8.24 -0.94
C GLU A 134 12.85 -7.16 -0.28
N ASN A 135 13.49 -6.26 0.47
CA ASN A 135 12.83 -5.14 1.15
C ASN A 135 13.45 -3.82 0.69
N LYS A 136 12.65 -2.99 0.02
CA LYS A 136 12.99 -1.60 -0.34
C LYS A 136 12.07 -0.60 0.34
N SER A 137 11.48 -1.00 1.48
CA SER A 137 10.61 -0.12 2.25
C SER A 137 11.41 1.01 2.89
N ILE A 138 10.79 2.17 3.04
CA ILE A 138 11.40 3.39 3.57
C ILE A 138 10.56 3.89 4.74
N ALA A 139 11.23 4.32 5.81
CA ALA A 139 10.63 5.09 6.89
C ALA A 139 10.86 6.59 6.62
N ILE A 140 9.81 7.40 6.78
CA ILE A 140 9.85 8.85 6.63
C ILE A 140 9.74 9.48 8.01
N ARG A 141 10.75 10.27 8.39
CA ARG A 141 10.86 10.87 9.73
C ARG A 141 11.16 12.36 9.64
N ILE A 142 10.89 13.04 10.74
CA ILE A 142 11.46 14.36 11.02
C ILE A 142 12.66 14.13 11.93
N ASN A 143 13.83 14.61 11.53
CA ASN A 143 15.07 14.50 12.30
C ASN A 143 15.14 15.61 13.38
N GLU A 144 16.26 15.67 14.12
CA GLU A 144 16.44 16.66 15.19
C GLU A 144 16.55 18.11 14.67
N ASP A 145 16.80 18.29 13.37
CA ASP A 145 16.91 19.59 12.69
C ASP A 145 15.60 20.01 11.99
N ASP A 146 14.48 19.34 12.29
CA ASP A 146 13.17 19.53 11.65
C ASP A 146 13.14 19.24 10.12
N GLU A 147 14.10 18.46 9.61
CA GLU A 147 14.17 18.05 8.21
C GLU A 147 13.62 16.62 7.98
N ILE A 148 13.13 16.37 6.76
CA ILE A 148 12.64 15.04 6.37
C ILE A 148 13.83 14.10 6.12
N SER A 149 13.88 12.98 6.83
CA SER A 149 14.79 11.86 6.52
C SER A 149 14.04 10.68 5.88
N LEU A 150 14.73 10.00 4.97
CA LEU A 150 14.29 8.78 4.31
C LEU A 150 15.21 7.64 4.70
N ASP A 151 14.75 6.77 5.60
CA ASP A 151 15.57 5.73 6.21
C ASP A 151 15.17 4.35 5.65
N PRO A 152 16.09 3.61 4.99
CA PRO A 152 15.81 2.26 4.53
C PRO A 152 15.47 1.30 5.67
N ILE A 153 14.50 0.40 5.43
CA ILE A 153 14.08 -0.61 6.40
C ILE A 153 14.71 -1.97 6.05
N ASN A 154 15.79 -2.31 6.73
CA ASN A 154 16.54 -3.56 6.51
C ASN A 154 16.15 -4.59 7.57
N ASP A 155 15.12 -5.41 7.32
CA ASP A 155 14.66 -6.56 8.15
C ASP A 155 13.63 -6.26 9.26
N GLN A 156 12.75 -5.27 9.07
CA GLN A 156 11.70 -4.96 10.04
C GLN A 156 10.32 -5.29 9.44
N GLN A 157 9.68 -6.32 10.00
CA GLN A 157 8.33 -6.78 9.61
C GLN A 157 7.26 -6.50 10.69
N ILE A 158 7.68 -5.92 11.82
CA ILE A 158 6.84 -5.70 13.00
C ILE A 158 6.44 -4.24 13.06
N PHE A 159 5.16 -3.97 12.81
CA PHE A 159 4.58 -2.63 12.72
C PHE A 159 3.54 -2.40 13.81
N SER A 160 3.35 -1.16 14.20
CA SER A 160 2.38 -0.78 15.23
C SER A 160 1.22 0.03 14.67
N TYR A 161 0.12 0.01 15.41
CA TYR A 161 -1.05 0.89 15.25
C TYR A 161 -1.89 0.63 14.00
N LEU A 162 -1.43 1.03 12.82
CA LEU A 162 -2.19 0.92 11.59
C LEU A 162 -1.31 0.76 10.36
N VAL A 163 -1.72 -0.14 9.46
CA VAL A 163 -1.07 -0.34 8.16
C VAL A 163 -2.13 -0.72 7.12
N ASN A 164 -2.08 -0.05 5.97
CA ASN A 164 -2.92 -0.31 4.80
C ASN A 164 -2.04 -0.88 3.69
N ILE A 165 -2.38 -2.09 3.25
CA ILE A 165 -1.53 -2.90 2.39
C ILE A 165 -2.32 -3.41 1.18
N PHE A 166 -1.73 -3.26 0.01
CA PHE A 166 -2.07 -3.96 -1.21
C PHE A 166 -1.16 -5.19 -1.38
N LEU A 167 -1.78 -6.36 -1.44
CA LEU A 167 -1.13 -7.65 -1.63
C LEU A 167 -1.38 -8.16 -3.04
N CYS A 168 -0.33 -8.65 -3.70
CA CYS A 168 -0.43 -9.34 -4.97
C CYS A 168 0.72 -10.34 -5.15
N GLU A 169 0.81 -10.99 -6.31
CA GLU A 169 1.91 -11.91 -6.65
C GLU A 169 3.06 -11.19 -7.39
N GLY A 170 2.96 -9.88 -7.59
CA GLY A 170 3.99 -9.07 -8.25
C GLY A 170 4.15 -9.33 -9.76
N LYS A 171 3.14 -9.97 -10.39
CA LYS A 171 3.25 -10.44 -11.77
C LYS A 171 3.02 -9.32 -12.77
N SER A 172 3.75 -9.40 -13.88
CA SER A 172 3.44 -8.71 -15.12
C SER A 172 2.05 -9.12 -15.65
N GLY A 173 1.44 -8.26 -16.44
CA GLY A 173 0.10 -8.43 -16.98
C GLY A 173 -0.51 -7.09 -17.35
N LYS A 174 -1.78 -7.06 -17.72
CA LYS A 174 -2.47 -5.77 -17.94
C LYS A 174 -2.63 -5.07 -16.60
N VAL A 175 -2.21 -3.81 -16.50
CA VAL A 175 -2.48 -2.97 -15.32
C VAL A 175 -3.35 -1.80 -15.73
N LYS A 176 -4.27 -1.46 -14.83
CA LYS A 176 -5.62 -1.14 -15.24
C LYS A 176 -5.84 0.28 -15.76
N PHE A 177 -5.00 1.28 -15.45
CA PHE A 177 -5.19 2.66 -15.95
C PHE A 177 -3.86 3.43 -16.00
N GLU A 178 -3.49 3.97 -17.16
CA GLU A 178 -2.57 5.10 -17.22
C GLU A 178 -3.39 6.39 -17.14
N MET A 179 -3.02 7.26 -16.20
CA MET A 179 -3.68 8.53 -15.99
C MET A 179 -2.67 9.65 -16.17
N SER A 180 -2.84 10.43 -17.24
CA SER A 180 -2.11 11.69 -17.41
C SER A 180 -3.06 12.83 -17.10
N ALA A 181 -2.79 13.54 -16.02
CA ALA A 181 -3.44 14.79 -15.67
C ALA A 181 -2.35 15.80 -15.31
N PRO A 182 -2.03 16.78 -16.18
CA PRO A 182 -1.08 17.82 -15.82
C PRO A 182 -1.57 18.54 -14.57
N LEU A 183 -0.65 18.96 -13.69
CA LEU A 183 -0.86 19.54 -12.34
C LEU A 183 -1.77 20.79 -12.26
N ASN A 184 -2.43 21.17 -13.35
CA ASN A 184 -3.45 22.20 -13.42
C ASN A 184 -4.80 21.62 -12.96
N ALA A 185 -4.87 21.19 -11.70
CA ALA A 185 -6.15 20.86 -11.08
C ALA A 185 -7.04 22.10 -11.12
N VAL A 186 -8.23 21.97 -11.72
CA VAL A 186 -9.19 23.09 -11.83
C VAL A 186 -10.17 23.08 -10.65
N GLY A 187 -10.16 21.99 -9.86
CA GLY A 187 -10.98 21.79 -8.66
C GLY A 187 -10.19 21.80 -7.33
N THR A 188 -10.92 21.69 -6.21
CA THR A 188 -10.41 21.76 -4.82
C THR A 188 -9.99 20.41 -4.22
N LEU A 189 -9.97 19.33 -4.99
CA LEU A 189 -9.78 17.96 -4.51
C LEU A 189 -8.53 17.30 -5.09
N PHE A 190 -7.78 16.59 -4.23
CA PHE A 190 -6.62 15.77 -4.62
C PHE A 190 -7.03 14.55 -5.47
N SER A 191 -6.09 13.93 -6.18
CA SER A 191 -6.34 12.82 -7.12
C SER A 191 -7.03 11.59 -6.50
N ILE A 192 -6.70 11.25 -5.25
CA ILE A 192 -7.23 10.08 -4.53
C ILE A 192 -8.71 10.25 -4.09
N PRO A 193 -9.11 11.34 -3.40
CA PRO A 193 -10.51 11.52 -2.98
C PRO A 193 -11.51 11.69 -4.13
N ASN A 194 -11.05 11.89 -5.37
CA ASN A 194 -11.92 11.96 -6.55
C ASN A 194 -12.34 10.58 -7.09
N ILE A 195 -11.70 9.49 -6.65
CA ILE A 195 -11.98 8.12 -7.11
C ILE A 195 -13.00 7.42 -6.20
N GLU A 196 -13.11 7.83 -4.94
CA GLU A 196 -14.15 7.36 -4.04
C GLU A 196 -15.44 8.14 -4.33
N ASN A 197 -16.45 7.43 -4.85
CA ASN A 197 -17.75 8.04 -5.15
C ASN A 197 -18.33 8.69 -3.88
N LYS A 198 -18.74 9.95 -4.00
CA LYS A 198 -19.70 10.56 -3.08
C LYS A 198 -21.10 10.11 -3.46
N ASP A 199 -21.48 8.89 -3.10
CA ASP A 199 -22.87 8.46 -3.00
C ASP A 199 -23.07 7.61 -1.74
#